data_AF-A0A1I6K6P7-F1
#
_entry.id   AF-A0A1I6K6P7-F1
#
_cell.length_a   1.000
_cell.length_b   1.000
_cell.length_c   1.000
_cell.angle_alpha   90.00
_cell.angle_beta   90.00
_cell.angle_gamma   90.00
#
_symmetry.space_group_name_H-M   'P 1'
#
loop_
_entity.id
_entity.type
_entity.pdbx_description
1 polymer ?
#
loop_
_entity_poly.entity_id
_entity_poly.type
_entity_poly.pdbx_seq_one_letter_code
_entity_poly.pdbx_strand_id
1 'polypeptide(L)'
;MTVATVASVSSAPVADSVAHRLQLLPHGLRIDGLPELRNRLLPRLLAALLQAHEQGLARVDSPCSRAELRERIAGMAELHRTQVWRALALLDDGPLAALIEASARSSGPFWLNAPLLARCQVEIDGEPAAGEALARWLGQQRPVRAPAAAPLLPLAYAEALARADYLLDRGELYPARLALQQAAPHVPEGDDAAAAALGLRRARIARRLGDWAALQDELRELGQALNHGRLPRLERRQLRARVAILAAWHWYGSLGQAAPALDKLDEVEPEALASDSTLRCDHGNLRGIVLRELALARGDAALATQSLASLGDALRAASLAGLPDALQVCAANLSNTLGQLVEAGLLPAAGPGIADALRWLLLSDALCARWQLGRSSLLNTIFLLRLAALGRLDFAALQRLASAQGLPLPAVSFNELAAQRWASCRARHSQLPADQRCAFLLLWARHALDEGDAFTATDLVRQARLQARKLRDEDARRRYLDEAEALMPRTRRA
;
A
#
# COMPACT_ATOMS: atom_id res chain seq x y z
N MET A 1 41.54 48.16 44.72
CA MET A 1 41.39 49.46 45.41
C MET A 1 40.46 50.28 44.54
N THR A 2 39.30 50.77 44.94
CA THR A 2 38.79 51.02 46.28
C THR A 2 37.25 51.05 46.22
N VAL A 3 36.66 50.44 47.23
CA VAL A 3 35.25 50.44 47.66
C VAL A 3 34.77 51.87 47.99
N ALA A 4 33.51 52.20 47.64
CA ALA A 4 32.63 53.12 48.40
C ALA A 4 31.15 52.94 47.94
N THR A 5 30.36 52.05 48.55
CA THR A 5 29.40 52.27 49.66
C THR A 5 28.38 53.41 49.46
N VAL A 6 27.10 53.04 49.26
CA VAL A 6 25.95 53.83 49.75
C VAL A 6 24.84 52.88 50.24
N ALA A 7 24.67 52.95 51.56
CA ALA A 7 23.46 52.82 52.38
C ALA A 7 22.46 51.68 52.12
N SER A 8 22.56 50.69 53.01
CA SER A 8 21.46 49.87 53.49
C SER A 8 20.31 50.71 54.04
N VAL A 9 19.11 50.57 53.47
CA VAL A 9 17.86 50.76 54.20
C VAL A 9 17.25 49.39 54.39
N SER A 10 17.49 48.84 55.58
CA SER A 10 16.89 47.62 56.09
C SER A 10 15.42 47.89 56.41
N SER A 11 14.51 47.51 55.51
CA SER A 11 13.15 47.17 55.87
C SER A 11 13.10 45.65 56.07
N ALA A 12 13.07 45.22 57.33
CA ALA A 12 12.97 43.83 57.72
C ALA A 12 11.82 43.12 56.99
N PRO A 13 11.98 41.85 56.58
CA PRO A 13 10.89 41.06 56.04
C PRO A 13 9.94 40.76 57.19
N VAL A 14 8.72 41.29 57.12
CA VAL A 14 7.62 40.73 57.93
C VAL A 14 7.46 39.30 57.45
N ALA A 15 7.70 38.36 58.34
CA ALA A 15 7.43 36.94 58.11
C ALA A 15 5.91 36.78 57.90
N ASP A 16 5.47 36.74 56.65
CA ASP A 16 4.12 36.27 56.31
C ASP A 16 4.11 34.75 56.47
N SER A 17 3.77 34.29 57.66
CA SER A 17 3.53 32.89 57.95
C SER A 17 2.44 32.36 57.02
N VAL A 18 2.71 31.24 56.34
CA VAL A 18 1.67 30.41 55.70
C VAL A 18 0.55 30.21 56.70
N ALA A 19 -0.63 30.75 56.40
CA ALA A 19 -1.78 30.70 57.29
C ALA A 19 -2.70 29.52 56.96
N HIS A 20 -2.63 29.00 55.73
CA HIS A 20 -3.52 27.95 55.25
C HIS A 20 -2.80 26.88 54.42
N ARG A 21 -3.03 25.60 54.69
CA ARG A 21 -2.55 24.45 53.93
C ARG A 21 -3.70 23.81 53.16
N LEU A 22 -3.56 23.75 51.83
CA LEU A 22 -4.56 23.27 50.88
C LEU A 22 -4.10 21.96 50.26
N GLN A 23 -4.77 20.85 50.57
CA GLN A 23 -4.44 19.55 49.97
C GLN A 23 -5.42 19.22 48.84
N LEU A 24 -4.90 19.12 47.62
CA LEU A 24 -5.65 18.74 46.43
C LEU A 24 -5.79 17.21 46.37
N LEU A 25 -6.98 16.70 46.69
CA LEU A 25 -7.27 15.27 46.68
C LEU A 25 -8.03 14.88 45.40
N PRO A 26 -7.96 13.62 44.94
CA PRO A 26 -8.66 13.17 43.73
C PRO A 26 -10.19 13.41 43.75
N HIS A 27 -10.78 13.50 44.95
CA HIS A 27 -12.23 13.59 45.15
C HIS A 27 -12.67 14.73 46.08
N GLY A 28 -11.76 15.63 46.46
CA GLY A 28 -12.09 16.73 47.35
C GLY A 28 -10.93 17.69 47.62
N LEU A 29 -11.21 18.71 48.44
CA LEU A 29 -10.24 19.69 48.91
C LEU A 29 -10.19 19.65 50.44
N ARG A 30 -9.00 19.60 51.03
CA ARG A 30 -8.82 19.72 52.48
C ARG A 30 -8.09 21.02 52.82
N ILE A 31 -8.60 21.71 53.83
CA ILE A 31 -8.11 23.02 54.29
C ILE A 31 -7.85 22.88 55.80
N ASP A 32 -6.62 23.12 56.27
CA ASP A 32 -6.28 23.31 57.70
C ASP A 32 -7.01 22.47 58.74
N GLY A 33 -6.88 21.15 58.68
CA GLY A 33 -7.50 20.27 59.68
C GLY A 33 -9.04 20.28 59.68
N LEU A 34 -9.68 21.03 58.78
CA LEU A 34 -11.12 21.00 58.57
C LEU A 34 -11.54 19.70 57.85
N PRO A 35 -12.83 19.30 57.98
CA PRO A 35 -13.38 18.21 57.19
C PRO A 35 -13.17 18.40 55.69
N GLU A 36 -12.95 17.31 54.97
CA GLU A 36 -12.75 17.32 53.52
C GLU A 36 -14.00 17.81 52.78
N LEU A 37 -13.84 18.81 51.93
CA LEU A 37 -14.86 19.30 51.01
C LEU A 37 -14.94 18.32 49.82
N ARG A 38 -15.85 17.34 49.92
CA ARG A 38 -16.02 16.28 48.92
C ARG A 38 -16.67 16.79 47.64
N ASN A 39 -15.85 17.07 46.63
CA ASN A 39 -16.27 17.43 45.29
C ASN A 39 -15.12 17.16 44.31
N ARG A 40 -15.36 16.36 43.25
CA ARG A 40 -14.32 16.01 42.27
C ARG A 40 -13.86 17.16 41.39
N LEU A 41 -14.69 18.20 41.26
CA LEU A 41 -14.43 19.34 40.38
C LEU A 41 -13.70 20.47 41.11
N LEU A 42 -14.02 20.74 42.37
CA LEU A 42 -13.39 21.81 43.17
C LEU A 42 -11.85 21.77 43.17
N PRO A 43 -11.16 20.66 43.52
CA PRO A 43 -9.70 20.62 43.51
C PRO A 43 -9.13 20.76 42.08
N ARG A 44 -9.88 20.35 41.05
CA ARG A 44 -9.49 20.50 39.64
C ARG A 44 -9.59 21.92 39.13
N LEU A 45 -10.64 22.65 39.54
CA LEU A 45 -10.77 24.07 39.27
C LEU A 45 -9.66 24.86 39.95
N LEU A 46 -9.39 24.57 41.23
CA LEU A 46 -8.32 25.23 41.97
C LEU A 46 -6.95 24.95 41.33
N ALA A 47 -6.64 23.69 41.01
CA ALA A 47 -5.38 23.34 40.33
C ALA A 47 -5.22 24.03 38.97
N ALA A 48 -6.28 24.11 38.17
CA ALA A 48 -6.26 24.79 36.87
C ALA A 48 -6.10 26.32 37.01
N LEU A 49 -6.72 26.92 38.03
CA LEU A 49 -6.56 28.35 38.34
C LEU A 49 -5.16 28.68 38.86
N LEU A 50 -4.59 27.83 39.72
CA LEU A 50 -3.22 27.97 40.21
C LEU A 50 -2.21 27.90 39.05
N GLN A 51 -2.37 26.91 38.18
CA GLN A 51 -1.53 26.79 36.98
C GLN A 51 -1.68 27.99 36.04
N ALA A 52 -2.91 28.52 35.87
CA ALA A 52 -3.14 29.73 35.09
C ALA A 52 -2.48 30.96 35.75
N HIS A 53 -2.51 31.05 37.08
CA HIS A 53 -1.92 32.11 37.87
C HIS A 53 -0.40 32.20 37.76
N GLU A 54 0.28 31.05 37.76
CA GLU A 54 1.72 30.95 37.50
C GLU A 54 2.11 31.45 36.10
N GLN A 55 1.18 31.33 35.14
CA GLN A 55 1.38 31.74 33.74
C GLN A 55 0.97 33.19 33.48
N GLY A 56 0.64 33.96 34.52
CA GLY A 56 0.23 35.36 34.39
C GLY A 56 -1.27 35.58 34.11
N LEU A 57 -2.08 34.52 34.08
CA LEU A 57 -3.54 34.56 33.94
C LEU A 57 -4.23 34.40 35.30
N ALA A 58 -5.56 34.30 35.35
CA ALA A 58 -6.33 34.18 36.60
C ALA A 58 -5.96 35.27 37.64
N ARG A 59 -5.76 36.50 37.17
CA ARG A 59 -5.54 37.72 37.97
C ARG A 59 -6.67 38.71 37.72
N VAL A 60 -6.82 39.72 38.56
CA VAL A 60 -7.89 40.73 38.43
C VAL A 60 -7.83 41.45 37.07
N ASP A 61 -6.61 41.73 36.59
CA ASP A 61 -6.31 42.37 35.31
C ASP A 61 -6.26 41.40 34.12
N SER A 62 -6.18 40.08 34.39
CA SER A 62 -6.17 39.03 33.37
C SER A 62 -6.93 37.80 33.86
N PRO A 63 -8.28 37.86 33.92
CA PRO A 63 -9.08 36.80 34.52
C PRO A 63 -9.24 35.62 33.54
N CYS A 64 -9.29 34.42 34.08
CA CYS A 64 -9.34 33.17 33.33
C CYS A 64 -10.79 32.79 32.98
N SER A 65 -11.10 32.61 31.71
CA SER A 65 -12.42 32.19 31.26
C SER A 65 -12.72 30.73 31.60
N ARG A 66 -14.02 30.38 31.62
CA ARG A 66 -14.46 28.99 31.81
C ARG A 66 -13.95 28.05 30.71
N ALA A 67 -13.74 28.56 29.50
CA ALA A 67 -13.22 27.79 28.37
C ALA A 67 -11.75 27.42 28.56
N GLU A 68 -10.94 28.37 29.04
CA GLU A 68 -9.52 28.15 29.35
C GLU A 68 -9.34 27.19 30.53
N LEU A 69 -10.20 27.28 31.57
CA LEU A 69 -10.19 26.31 32.67
C LEU A 69 -10.54 24.89 32.20
N ARG A 70 -11.50 24.75 31.28
CA ARG A 70 -11.85 23.46 30.69
C ARG A 70 -10.68 22.85 29.93
N GLU A 71 -9.96 23.64 29.13
CA GLU A 71 -8.82 23.17 28.33
C GLU A 71 -7.67 22.65 29.18
N ARG A 72 -7.51 23.20 30.39
CA ARG A 72 -6.48 22.78 31.34
C ARG A 72 -6.84 21.48 32.06
N ILE A 73 -8.10 21.04 32.10
CA ILE A 73 -8.48 19.82 32.81
C ILE A 73 -8.62 18.68 31.79
N ALA A 74 -7.64 17.76 31.76
CA ALA A 74 -7.64 16.68 30.78
C ALA A 74 -8.87 15.76 30.94
N GLY A 75 -9.45 15.37 29.80
CA GLY A 75 -10.64 14.51 29.76
C GLY A 75 -11.96 15.21 30.11
N MET A 76 -11.97 16.53 30.27
CA MET A 76 -13.19 17.30 30.53
C MET A 76 -13.83 17.78 29.21
N ALA A 77 -14.97 17.18 28.83
CA ALA A 77 -15.69 17.58 27.62
C ALA A 77 -16.37 18.96 27.77
N GLU A 78 -17.02 19.18 28.91
CA GLU A 78 -17.69 20.44 29.24
C GLU A 78 -17.56 20.76 30.73
N LEU A 79 -17.55 22.05 31.07
CA LEU A 79 -17.54 22.55 32.44
C LEU A 79 -18.89 23.22 32.77
N HIS A 80 -19.89 22.45 33.20
CA HIS A 80 -21.25 22.96 33.36
C HIS A 80 -21.39 24.01 34.48
N ARG A 81 -22.15 25.09 34.22
CA ARG A 81 -22.34 26.22 35.14
C ARG A 81 -22.84 25.78 36.52
N THR A 82 -23.80 24.86 36.58
CA THR A 82 -24.36 24.34 37.84
C THR A 82 -23.34 23.56 38.66
N GLN A 83 -22.42 22.83 38.00
CA GLN A 83 -21.37 22.08 38.69
C GLN A 83 -20.29 23.01 39.25
N VAL A 84 -19.92 24.06 38.49
CA VAL A 84 -18.99 25.10 38.96
C VAL A 84 -19.57 25.84 40.16
N TRP A 85 -20.84 26.27 40.08
CA TRP A 85 -21.51 26.94 41.20
C TRP A 85 -21.52 26.08 42.46
N ARG A 86 -21.90 24.79 42.34
CA ARG A 86 -21.89 23.85 43.47
C ARG A 86 -20.50 23.61 44.04
N ALA A 87 -19.46 23.60 43.19
CA ALA A 87 -18.09 23.42 43.64
C ALA A 87 -17.61 24.65 44.44
N LEU A 88 -17.86 25.86 43.93
CA LEU A 88 -17.45 27.10 44.60
C LEU A 88 -18.26 27.41 45.87
N ALA A 89 -19.55 27.01 45.91
CA ALA A 89 -20.40 27.14 47.11
C ALA A 89 -19.82 26.44 48.35
N LEU A 90 -19.00 25.40 48.17
CA LEU A 90 -18.34 24.71 49.28
C LEU A 90 -17.29 25.55 49.99
N LEU A 91 -16.84 26.66 49.40
CA LEU A 91 -15.86 27.56 50.00
C LEU A 91 -16.49 28.69 50.81
N ASP A 92 -17.80 28.97 50.66
CA ASP A 92 -18.46 30.17 51.18
C ASP A 92 -18.37 30.34 52.70
N ASP A 93 -18.47 29.22 53.42
CA ASP A 93 -18.49 29.22 54.88
C ASP A 93 -17.08 28.98 55.48
N GLY A 94 -16.03 29.01 54.65
CA GLY A 94 -14.66 28.66 55.03
C GLY A 94 -13.67 29.83 54.97
N PRO A 95 -12.45 29.64 55.49
CA PRO A 95 -11.40 30.67 55.48
C PRO A 95 -10.93 31.09 54.07
N LEU A 96 -11.38 30.37 53.03
CA LEU A 96 -11.04 30.59 51.63
C LEU A 96 -12.22 31.06 50.78
N ALA A 97 -13.30 31.55 51.39
CA ALA A 97 -14.49 32.01 50.67
C ALA A 97 -14.16 33.03 49.55
N ALA A 98 -13.16 33.88 49.79
CA ALA A 98 -12.68 34.88 48.84
C ALA A 98 -11.48 34.43 47.99
N LEU A 99 -11.05 33.16 48.05
CA LEU A 99 -9.85 32.71 47.32
C LEU A 99 -10.06 32.71 45.80
N ILE A 100 -11.23 32.24 45.35
CA ILE A 100 -11.62 32.22 43.94
C ILE A 100 -12.68 33.30 43.73
N GLU A 101 -12.31 34.36 43.04
CA GLU A 101 -13.21 35.45 42.69
C GLU A 101 -13.66 35.32 41.23
N ALA A 102 -14.82 35.90 40.91
CA ALA A 102 -15.38 35.87 39.57
C ALA A 102 -16.36 37.03 39.35
N SER A 103 -16.45 37.53 38.12
CA SER A 103 -17.47 38.53 37.74
C SER A 103 -18.88 37.94 37.81
N ALA A 104 -19.01 36.66 37.45
CA ALA A 104 -20.22 35.89 37.61
C ALA A 104 -19.86 34.48 38.09
N ARG A 105 -20.32 34.13 39.29
CA ARG A 105 -19.90 32.97 40.07
C ARG A 105 -19.92 31.62 39.34
N SER A 106 -20.85 31.42 38.40
CA SER A 106 -21.00 30.14 37.67
C SER A 106 -20.49 30.18 36.22
N SER A 107 -20.19 31.37 35.68
CA SER A 107 -19.82 31.55 34.27
C SER A 107 -18.43 32.19 34.08
N GLY A 108 -17.85 32.74 35.13
CA GLY A 108 -16.57 33.46 35.08
C GLY A 108 -16.71 34.84 34.44
N PRO A 109 -15.58 35.45 34.01
CA PRO A 109 -14.22 34.92 34.17
C PRO A 109 -13.79 34.89 35.64
N PHE A 110 -12.78 34.07 35.97
CA PHE A 110 -12.35 33.70 37.32
C PHE A 110 -10.92 34.17 37.58
N TRP A 111 -10.61 34.60 38.80
CA TRP A 111 -9.25 34.93 39.22
C TRP A 111 -9.00 34.51 40.67
N LEU A 112 -7.74 34.43 41.05
CA LEU A 112 -7.35 34.16 42.43
C LEU A 112 -7.07 35.48 43.17
N ASN A 113 -7.54 35.56 44.41
CA ASN A 113 -7.19 36.66 45.31
C ASN A 113 -5.71 36.55 45.71
N ALA A 114 -4.85 37.39 45.15
CA ALA A 114 -3.40 37.27 45.34
C ALA A 114 -2.93 37.41 46.81
N PRO A 115 -3.45 38.37 47.60
CA PRO A 115 -3.12 38.45 49.04
C PRO A 115 -3.48 37.18 49.83
N LEU A 116 -4.64 36.56 49.56
CA LEU A 116 -5.05 35.34 50.22
C LEU A 116 -4.26 34.12 49.73
N LEU A 117 -4.00 34.05 48.42
CA LEU A 117 -3.17 33.01 47.81
C LEU A 117 -1.74 32.99 48.36
N ALA A 118 -1.13 34.16 48.58
CA ALA A 118 0.22 34.27 49.15
C ALA A 118 0.33 33.67 50.57
N ARG A 119 -0.79 33.56 51.28
CA ARG A 119 -0.88 32.95 52.61
C ARG A 119 -1.21 31.45 52.57
N CYS A 120 -1.36 30.88 51.38
CA CYS A 120 -1.72 29.47 51.18
C CYS A 120 -0.51 28.64 50.72
N GLN A 121 -0.35 27.45 51.29
CA GLN A 121 0.55 26.41 50.77
C GLN A 121 -0.30 25.30 50.14
N VAL A 122 -0.15 25.10 48.83
CA VAL A 122 -0.91 24.07 48.09
C VAL A 122 -0.07 22.81 48.00
N GLU A 123 -0.66 21.66 48.29
CA GLU A 123 -0.02 20.35 48.31
C GLU A 123 -0.80 19.33 47.46
N ILE A 124 -0.05 18.42 46.82
CA ILE A 124 -0.54 17.18 46.22
C ILE A 124 0.24 16.05 46.88
N ASP A 125 -0.45 15.07 47.46
CA ASP A 125 0.17 13.94 48.16
C ASP A 125 1.19 14.35 49.25
N GLY A 126 0.96 15.51 49.89
CA GLY A 126 1.80 16.05 50.96
C GLY A 126 3.02 16.87 50.49
N GLU A 127 3.23 17.00 49.18
CA GLU A 127 4.32 17.78 48.59
C GLU A 127 3.81 19.09 47.99
N PRO A 128 4.57 20.20 48.06
CA PRO A 128 4.19 21.47 47.44
C PRO A 128 3.85 21.33 45.95
N ALA A 129 2.68 21.81 45.55
CA ALA A 129 2.16 21.69 44.21
C ALA A 129 2.35 22.99 43.42
N ALA A 130 3.22 22.95 42.41
CA ALA A 130 3.46 24.04 41.46
C ALA A 130 3.81 23.49 40.06
N GLY A 131 3.66 24.30 39.01
CA GLY A 131 4.14 24.03 37.66
C GLY A 131 3.81 22.64 37.12
N GLU A 132 4.84 21.81 36.92
CA GLU A 132 4.69 20.45 36.37
C GLU A 132 3.86 19.51 37.25
N ALA A 133 3.88 19.69 38.58
CA ALA A 133 3.09 18.86 39.48
C ALA A 133 1.59 19.09 39.26
N LEU A 134 1.17 20.34 39.08
CA LEU A 134 -0.20 20.71 38.71
C LEU A 134 -0.56 20.18 37.31
N ALA A 135 0.34 20.31 36.34
CA ALA A 135 0.12 19.81 34.97
C ALA A 135 -0.11 18.28 34.94
N ARG A 136 0.71 17.53 35.70
CA ARG A 136 0.59 16.08 35.82
C ARG A 136 -0.72 15.68 36.51
N TRP A 137 -1.06 16.35 37.61
CA TRP A 137 -2.29 16.06 38.36
C TRP A 137 -3.57 16.42 37.58
N LEU A 138 -3.51 17.46 36.73
CA LEU A 138 -4.55 17.80 35.77
C LEU A 138 -4.64 16.83 34.57
N GLY A 139 -3.74 15.84 34.48
CA GLY A 139 -3.70 14.83 33.42
C GLY A 139 -3.16 15.33 32.07
N GLN A 140 -2.47 16.48 32.06
CA GLN A 140 -1.91 17.08 30.84
C GLN A 140 -0.63 16.37 30.36
N GLN A 141 0.08 15.69 31.27
CA GLN A 141 1.24 14.87 30.92
C GLN A 141 0.81 13.41 30.70
N ARG A 142 0.75 12.96 29.44
CA ARG A 142 0.68 11.53 29.14
C ARG A 142 2.05 10.91 29.39
N PRO A 143 2.16 9.80 30.17
CA PRO A 143 3.40 9.05 30.22
C PRO A 143 3.71 8.53 28.81
N VAL A 144 4.82 9.00 28.24
CA VAL A 144 5.34 8.45 26.99
C VAL A 144 5.87 7.06 27.33
N ARG A 145 5.03 6.03 27.14
CA ARG A 145 5.54 4.66 27.08
C ARG A 145 6.42 4.59 25.83
N ALA A 146 7.71 4.32 26.02
CA ALA A 146 8.57 3.95 24.91
C ALA A 146 7.88 2.79 24.16
N PRO A 147 7.67 2.88 22.84
CA PRO A 147 7.10 1.77 22.10
C PRO A 147 8.01 0.56 22.32
N ALA A 148 7.42 -0.56 22.75
CA ALA A 148 8.15 -1.82 22.77
C ALA A 148 8.65 -2.08 21.35
N ALA A 149 9.96 -2.22 21.17
CA ALA A 149 10.53 -2.50 19.87
C ALA A 149 9.95 -3.82 19.35
N ALA A 150 9.38 -3.81 18.14
CA ALA A 150 8.97 -5.05 17.49
C ALA A 150 10.21 -5.95 17.33
N PRO A 151 10.08 -7.27 17.55
CA PRO A 151 11.18 -8.20 17.36
C PRO A 151 11.68 -8.12 15.90
N LEU A 152 12.99 -8.20 15.71
CA LEU A 152 13.58 -8.23 14.38
C LEU A 152 13.20 -9.53 13.67
N LEU A 153 12.98 -9.45 12.35
CA LEU A 153 12.76 -10.64 11.53
C LEU A 153 14.01 -11.53 11.54
N PRO A 154 13.87 -12.86 11.66
CA PRO A 154 15.00 -13.79 11.54
C PRO A 154 15.72 -13.63 10.20
N LEU A 155 17.05 -13.66 10.21
CA LEU A 155 17.85 -13.50 8.99
C LEU A 155 17.49 -14.53 7.92
N ALA A 156 17.31 -15.80 8.31
CA ALA A 156 16.94 -16.88 7.39
C ALA A 156 15.58 -16.63 6.73
N TYR A 157 14.62 -16.07 7.48
CA TYR A 157 13.32 -15.67 6.93
C TYR A 157 13.48 -14.55 5.89
N ALA A 158 14.18 -13.47 6.26
CA ALA A 158 14.39 -12.33 5.37
C ALA A 158 15.18 -12.70 4.11
N GLU A 159 16.24 -13.49 4.22
CA GLU A 159 17.04 -13.98 3.10
C GLU A 159 16.20 -14.85 2.16
N ALA A 160 15.42 -15.80 2.71
CA ALA A 160 14.59 -16.69 1.90
C ALA A 160 13.51 -15.93 1.12
N LEU A 161 12.90 -14.90 1.72
CA LEU A 161 11.97 -14.02 1.02
C LEU A 161 12.65 -13.22 -0.09
N ALA A 162 13.80 -12.60 0.20
CA ALA A 162 14.55 -11.83 -0.79
C ALA A 162 15.00 -12.70 -1.97
N ARG A 163 15.45 -13.93 -1.68
CA ARG A 163 15.80 -14.93 -2.71
C ARG A 163 14.59 -15.34 -3.54
N ALA A 164 13.43 -15.56 -2.92
CA ALA A 164 12.20 -15.88 -3.63
C ALA A 164 11.78 -14.75 -4.57
N ASP A 165 11.81 -13.49 -4.12
CA ASP A 165 11.48 -12.32 -4.93
C ASP A 165 12.47 -12.16 -6.10
N TYR A 166 13.79 -12.32 -5.87
CA TYR A 166 14.81 -12.33 -6.92
C TYR A 166 14.57 -13.39 -8.00
N LEU A 167 14.25 -14.63 -7.59
CA LEU A 167 13.97 -15.73 -8.52
C LEU A 167 12.65 -15.52 -9.27
N LEU A 168 11.64 -14.94 -8.61
CA LEU A 168 10.35 -14.61 -9.19
C LEU A 168 10.50 -13.62 -10.35
N ASP A 169 11.27 -12.54 -10.16
CA ASP A 169 11.51 -11.49 -11.16
C ASP A 169 12.20 -12.04 -12.42
N ARG A 170 13.06 -13.07 -12.24
CA ARG A 170 13.72 -13.78 -13.34
C ARG A 170 12.84 -14.83 -14.03
N GLY A 171 11.64 -15.09 -13.49
CA GLY A 171 10.71 -16.11 -13.97
C GLY A 171 11.12 -17.53 -13.58
N GLU A 172 11.92 -17.70 -12.53
CA GLU A 172 12.37 -18.99 -11.99
C GLU A 172 11.40 -19.47 -10.90
N LEU A 173 10.18 -19.81 -11.32
CA LEU A 173 9.02 -19.96 -10.41
C LEU A 173 9.12 -21.16 -9.44
N TYR A 174 9.65 -22.31 -9.89
CA TYR A 174 9.83 -23.48 -9.02
C TYR A 174 10.92 -23.25 -7.95
N PRO A 175 12.13 -22.76 -8.30
CA PRO A 175 13.11 -22.33 -7.31
C PRO A 175 12.58 -21.29 -6.33
N ALA A 176 11.82 -20.30 -6.81
CA ALA A 176 11.21 -19.28 -5.95
C ALA A 176 10.24 -19.90 -4.92
N ARG A 177 9.43 -20.89 -5.33
CA ARG A 177 8.54 -21.64 -4.43
C ARG A 177 9.31 -22.40 -3.36
N LEU A 178 10.41 -23.06 -3.73
CA LEU A 178 11.27 -23.79 -2.80
C LEU A 178 11.90 -22.84 -1.76
N ALA A 179 12.32 -21.65 -2.17
CA ALA A 179 12.82 -20.63 -1.24
C ALA A 179 11.74 -20.21 -0.22
N LEU A 180 10.48 -20.05 -0.62
CA LEU A 180 9.40 -19.77 0.33
C LEU A 180 9.10 -20.95 1.28
N GLN A 181 9.24 -22.18 0.82
CA GLN A 181 9.11 -23.36 1.70
C GLN A 181 10.21 -23.38 2.78
N GLN A 182 11.41 -22.92 2.44
CA GLN A 182 12.51 -22.76 3.41
C GLN A 182 12.26 -21.61 4.40
N ALA A 183 11.49 -20.59 4.01
CA ALA A 183 11.12 -19.48 4.91
C ALA A 183 10.11 -19.88 5.99
N ALA A 184 9.21 -20.83 5.69
CA ALA A 184 8.06 -21.17 6.54
C ALA A 184 8.42 -21.56 7.99
N PRO A 185 9.46 -22.38 8.27
CA PRO A 185 9.85 -22.73 9.64
C PRO A 185 10.44 -21.54 10.44
N HIS A 186 10.75 -20.43 9.76
CA HIS A 186 11.39 -19.26 10.36
C HIS A 186 10.41 -18.08 10.56
N VAL A 187 9.11 -18.29 10.34
CA VAL A 187 8.09 -17.29 10.68
C VAL A 187 8.07 -17.09 12.21
N PRO A 188 8.21 -15.87 12.73
CA PRO A 188 8.16 -15.62 14.16
C PRO A 188 6.80 -16.00 14.77
N GLU A 189 6.82 -16.63 15.94
CA GLU A 189 5.60 -17.00 16.64
C GLU A 189 4.78 -15.77 17.01
N GLY A 190 3.48 -15.78 16.66
CA GLY A 190 2.56 -14.68 16.93
C GLY A 190 2.72 -13.44 16.02
N ASP A 191 3.58 -13.51 14.99
CA ASP A 191 3.72 -12.44 14.00
C ASP A 191 2.81 -12.68 12.78
N ASP A 192 1.56 -12.24 12.92
CA ASP A 192 0.53 -12.33 11.86
C ASP A 192 0.95 -11.60 10.57
N ALA A 193 1.76 -10.54 10.67
CA ALA A 193 2.20 -9.75 9.52
C ALA A 193 3.26 -10.50 8.71
N ALA A 194 4.22 -11.14 9.40
CA ALA A 194 5.18 -12.03 8.75
C ALA A 194 4.47 -13.22 8.07
N ALA A 195 3.54 -13.88 8.77
CA ALA A 195 2.77 -14.98 8.20
C ALA A 195 1.98 -14.55 6.94
N ALA A 196 1.30 -13.40 7.00
CA ALA A 196 0.57 -12.86 5.85
C ALA A 196 1.49 -12.49 4.68
N ALA A 197 2.68 -11.93 4.95
CA ALA A 197 3.66 -11.58 3.93
C ALA A 197 4.23 -12.80 3.21
N LEU A 198 4.41 -13.93 3.92
CA LEU A 198 4.78 -15.21 3.33
C LEU A 198 3.65 -15.77 2.45
N GLY A 199 2.42 -15.83 2.98
CA GLY A 199 1.25 -16.34 2.25
C GLY A 199 0.97 -15.56 0.96
N LEU A 200 1.11 -14.23 0.99
CA LEU A 200 0.99 -13.38 -0.21
C LEU A 200 2.00 -13.76 -1.30
N ARG A 201 3.25 -14.06 -0.94
CA ARG A 201 4.28 -14.48 -1.91
C ARG A 201 3.99 -15.88 -2.45
N ARG A 202 3.55 -16.81 -1.60
CA ARG A 202 3.13 -18.16 -2.04
C ARG A 202 1.97 -18.07 -3.03
N ALA A 203 0.95 -17.27 -2.72
CA ALA A 203 -0.19 -17.00 -3.62
C ALA A 203 0.26 -16.40 -4.96
N ARG A 204 1.13 -15.37 -4.95
CA ARG A 204 1.66 -14.75 -6.19
C ARG A 204 2.41 -15.76 -7.05
N ILE A 205 3.21 -16.63 -6.45
CA ILE A 205 3.95 -17.69 -7.14
C ILE A 205 2.98 -18.73 -7.70
N ALA A 206 2.05 -19.24 -6.91
CA ALA A 206 1.03 -20.20 -7.32
C ALA A 206 0.25 -19.71 -8.55
N ARG A 207 -0.21 -18.44 -8.51
CA ARG A 207 -0.84 -17.77 -9.65
C ARG A 207 0.03 -17.81 -10.90
N ARG A 208 1.31 -17.44 -10.81
CA ARG A 208 2.22 -17.41 -11.97
C ARG A 208 2.52 -18.80 -12.53
N LEU A 209 2.42 -19.84 -11.70
CA LEU A 209 2.56 -21.24 -12.11
C LEU A 209 1.29 -21.81 -12.74
N GLY A 210 0.15 -21.13 -12.61
CA GLY A 210 -1.16 -21.69 -12.94
C GLY A 210 -1.60 -22.78 -11.96
N ASP A 211 -1.02 -22.84 -10.76
CA ASP A 211 -1.44 -23.75 -9.69
C ASP A 211 -2.61 -23.13 -8.93
N TRP A 212 -3.80 -23.24 -9.54
CA TRP A 212 -5.01 -22.58 -9.05
C TRP A 212 -5.53 -23.16 -7.74
N ALA A 213 -5.29 -24.46 -7.49
CA ALA A 213 -5.64 -25.10 -6.23
C ALA A 213 -4.79 -24.53 -5.08
N ALA A 214 -3.46 -24.47 -5.26
CA ALA A 214 -2.59 -23.85 -4.28
C ALA A 214 -2.93 -22.36 -4.05
N LEU A 215 -3.25 -21.61 -5.12
CA LEU A 215 -3.70 -20.23 -4.97
C LEU A 215 -4.98 -20.12 -4.12
N GLN A 216 -5.96 -21.00 -4.34
CA GLN A 216 -7.21 -20.99 -3.58
C GLN A 216 -6.99 -21.30 -2.10
N ASP A 217 -6.10 -22.25 -1.79
CA ASP A 217 -5.75 -22.59 -0.41
C ASP A 217 -5.07 -21.40 0.31
N GLU A 218 -4.11 -20.74 -0.34
CA GLU A 218 -3.46 -19.54 0.20
C GLU A 218 -4.45 -18.39 0.41
N LEU A 219 -5.39 -18.19 -0.52
CA LEU A 219 -6.45 -17.18 -0.37
C LEU A 219 -7.35 -17.46 0.83
N ARG A 220 -7.63 -18.74 1.12
CA ARG A 220 -8.40 -19.16 2.30
C ARG A 220 -7.65 -18.84 3.58
N GLU A 221 -6.36 -19.16 3.66
CA GLU A 221 -5.50 -18.84 4.82
C GLU A 221 -5.38 -17.33 5.04
N LEU A 222 -5.14 -16.56 3.99
CA LEU A 222 -5.06 -15.10 4.07
C LEU A 222 -6.41 -14.47 4.48
N GLY A 223 -7.53 -15.05 4.04
CA GLY A 223 -8.86 -14.66 4.48
C GLY A 223 -9.09 -14.88 5.99
N GLN A 224 -8.58 -15.98 6.54
CA GLN A 224 -8.61 -16.22 7.99
C GLN A 224 -7.74 -15.21 8.75
N ALA A 225 -6.55 -14.90 8.24
CA ALA A 225 -5.67 -13.87 8.83
C ALA A 225 -6.33 -12.48 8.86
N LEU A 226 -7.13 -12.12 7.85
CA LEU A 226 -7.90 -10.87 7.85
C LEU A 226 -8.98 -10.80 8.94
N ASN A 227 -9.55 -11.93 9.31
CA ASN A 227 -10.64 -12.04 10.30
C ASN A 227 -10.13 -12.19 11.73
N HIS A 228 -9.01 -12.90 11.92
CA HIS A 228 -8.51 -13.28 13.25
C HIS A 228 -7.21 -12.58 13.65
N GLY A 229 -6.49 -11.99 12.70
CA GLY A 229 -5.18 -11.39 12.94
C GLY A 229 -5.25 -10.06 13.70
N ARG A 230 -4.28 -9.82 14.58
CA ARG A 230 -4.04 -8.53 15.25
C ARG A 230 -3.29 -7.55 14.35
N LEU A 231 -3.59 -7.55 13.06
CA LEU A 231 -2.96 -6.66 12.09
C LEU A 231 -3.39 -5.20 12.34
N PRO A 232 -2.45 -4.24 12.34
CA PRO A 232 -2.72 -2.81 12.28
C PRO A 232 -3.70 -2.45 11.16
N ARG A 233 -4.49 -1.39 11.36
CA ARG A 233 -5.58 -1.01 10.43
C ARG A 233 -5.09 -0.79 9.00
N LEU A 234 -3.92 -0.17 8.83
CA LEU A 234 -3.34 0.10 7.50
C LEU A 234 -2.91 -1.21 6.81
N GLU A 235 -2.14 -2.05 7.50
CA GLU A 235 -1.69 -3.34 6.98
C GLU A 235 -2.86 -4.25 6.62
N ARG A 236 -3.89 -4.31 7.47
CA ARG A 236 -5.12 -5.07 7.19
C ARG A 236 -5.82 -4.57 5.93
N ARG A 237 -5.87 -3.25 5.71
CA ARG A 237 -6.45 -2.66 4.49
C ARG A 237 -5.65 -3.05 3.26
N GLN A 238 -4.32 -2.95 3.32
CA GLN A 238 -3.43 -3.35 2.23
C GLN A 238 -3.53 -4.84 1.93
N LEU A 239 -3.55 -5.69 2.97
CA LEU A 239 -3.73 -7.13 2.82
C LEU A 239 -5.07 -7.46 2.16
N ARG A 240 -6.17 -6.83 2.58
CA ARG A 240 -7.49 -7.03 1.96
C ARG A 240 -7.47 -6.70 0.48
N ALA A 241 -6.88 -5.58 0.09
CA ALA A 241 -6.78 -5.19 -1.32
C ALA A 241 -5.94 -6.20 -2.13
N ARG A 242 -4.82 -6.68 -1.59
CA ARG A 242 -3.98 -7.70 -2.25
C ARG A 242 -4.71 -9.03 -2.42
N VAL A 243 -5.46 -9.46 -1.40
CA VAL A 243 -6.30 -10.67 -1.46
C VAL A 243 -7.39 -10.52 -2.52
N ALA A 244 -8.07 -9.36 -2.60
CA ALA A 244 -9.08 -9.11 -3.62
C ALA A 244 -8.51 -9.17 -5.05
N ILE A 245 -7.33 -8.58 -5.29
CA ILE A 245 -6.64 -8.64 -6.59
C ILE A 245 -6.23 -10.09 -6.93
N LEU A 246 -5.70 -10.85 -5.97
CA LEU A 246 -5.36 -12.26 -6.17
C LEU A 246 -6.60 -13.13 -6.42
N ALA A 247 -7.72 -12.85 -5.77
CA ALA A 247 -9.00 -13.50 -6.03
C ALA A 247 -9.53 -13.15 -7.43
N ALA A 248 -9.42 -11.89 -7.86
CA ALA A 248 -9.76 -11.49 -9.23
C ALA A 248 -8.90 -12.23 -10.27
N TRP A 249 -7.61 -12.43 -10.00
CA TRP A 249 -6.75 -13.28 -10.83
C TRP A 249 -7.22 -14.72 -10.89
N HIS A 250 -7.75 -15.28 -9.81
CA HIS A 250 -8.31 -16.63 -9.81
C HIS A 250 -9.58 -16.71 -10.68
N TRP A 251 -10.52 -15.77 -10.53
CA TRP A 251 -11.72 -15.70 -11.38
C TRP A 251 -11.37 -15.57 -12.86
N TYR A 252 -10.45 -14.67 -13.18
CA TYR A 252 -10.00 -14.45 -14.55
C TYR A 252 -9.22 -15.65 -15.10
N GLY A 253 -8.14 -16.05 -14.42
CA GLY A 253 -7.17 -17.01 -14.94
C GLY A 253 -7.56 -18.48 -14.79
N SER A 254 -8.25 -18.85 -13.71
CA SER A 254 -8.67 -20.24 -13.48
C SER A 254 -10.02 -20.54 -14.10
N LEU A 255 -10.97 -19.61 -14.00
CA LEU A 255 -12.36 -19.83 -14.39
C LEU A 255 -12.72 -19.20 -15.74
N GLY A 256 -11.85 -18.35 -16.29
CA GLY A 256 -12.11 -17.64 -17.55
C GLY A 256 -13.20 -16.57 -17.43
N GLN A 257 -13.50 -16.10 -16.21
CA GLN A 257 -14.67 -15.25 -15.94
C GLN A 257 -14.25 -13.80 -15.71
N ALA A 258 -14.30 -13.01 -16.78
CA ALA A 258 -13.89 -11.60 -16.76
C ALA A 258 -14.83 -10.71 -15.91
N ALA A 259 -16.16 -10.86 -16.02
CA ALA A 259 -17.09 -10.00 -15.27
C ALA A 259 -16.97 -10.17 -13.73
N PRO A 260 -17.00 -11.39 -13.17
CA PRO A 260 -16.74 -11.59 -11.74
C PRO A 260 -15.36 -11.12 -11.27
N ALA A 261 -14.34 -11.22 -12.14
CA ALA A 261 -13.02 -10.67 -11.83
C ALA A 261 -13.06 -9.14 -11.73
N LEU A 262 -13.83 -8.47 -12.57
CA LEU A 262 -14.04 -7.01 -12.49
C LEU A 262 -14.75 -6.63 -11.19
N ASP A 263 -15.82 -7.34 -10.83
CA ASP A 263 -16.56 -7.10 -9.58
C ASP A 263 -15.61 -7.17 -8.37
N LYS A 264 -14.70 -8.15 -8.35
CA LYS A 264 -13.67 -8.27 -7.29
C LYS A 264 -12.65 -7.14 -7.27
N LEU A 265 -12.34 -6.55 -8.42
CA LEU A 265 -11.43 -5.41 -8.52
C LEU A 265 -12.10 -4.11 -8.08
N ASP A 266 -13.41 -3.99 -8.30
CA ASP A 266 -14.20 -2.83 -7.89
C ASP A 266 -14.48 -2.84 -6.36
N GLU A 267 -14.32 -3.99 -5.69
CA GLU A 267 -14.29 -4.08 -4.20
C GLU A 267 -13.01 -3.45 -3.57
N VAL A 268 -12.00 -3.09 -4.37
CA VAL A 268 -10.74 -2.55 -3.85
C VAL A 268 -10.85 -1.04 -3.57
N GLU A 269 -10.76 -0.67 -2.29
CA GLU A 269 -10.84 0.71 -1.82
C GLU A 269 -9.79 1.63 -2.48
N PRO A 270 -10.18 2.79 -3.05
CA PRO A 270 -9.27 3.73 -3.69
C PRO A 270 -8.14 4.23 -2.79
N GLU A 271 -8.40 4.41 -1.48
CA GLU A 271 -7.38 4.86 -0.52
C GLU A 271 -6.26 3.82 -0.34
N ALA A 272 -6.57 2.53 -0.51
CA ALA A 272 -5.54 1.48 -0.45
C ALA A 272 -4.59 1.63 -1.65
N LEU A 273 -5.14 1.85 -2.85
CA LEU A 273 -4.38 2.05 -4.08
C LEU A 273 -3.55 3.34 -4.05
N ALA A 274 -4.07 4.42 -3.44
CA ALA A 274 -3.35 5.68 -3.32
C ALA A 274 -2.10 5.57 -2.44
N SER A 275 -2.09 4.65 -1.46
CA SER A 275 -1.01 4.49 -0.48
C SER A 275 0.11 3.51 -0.91
N ASP A 276 -0.11 2.70 -1.94
CA ASP A 276 0.83 1.66 -2.38
C ASP A 276 0.89 1.61 -3.91
N SER A 277 1.98 2.14 -4.49
CA SER A 277 2.16 2.16 -5.94
C SER A 277 2.24 0.77 -6.56
N THR A 278 2.78 -0.23 -5.85
CA THR A 278 2.86 -1.61 -6.35
C THR A 278 1.46 -2.19 -6.47
N LEU A 279 0.64 -1.98 -5.43
CA LEU A 279 -0.77 -2.39 -5.42
C LEU A 279 -1.57 -1.73 -6.54
N ARG A 280 -1.37 -0.41 -6.75
CA ARG A 280 -1.99 0.33 -7.85
C ARG A 280 -1.62 -0.23 -9.22
N CYS A 281 -0.36 -0.60 -9.42
CA CYS A 281 0.09 -1.23 -10.67
C CYS A 281 -0.58 -2.59 -10.88
N ASP A 282 -0.53 -3.46 -9.88
CA ASP A 282 -1.12 -4.81 -9.96
C ASP A 282 -2.63 -4.77 -10.22
N HIS A 283 -3.35 -3.85 -9.55
CA HIS A 283 -4.78 -3.61 -9.75
C HIS A 283 -5.10 -3.10 -11.16
N GLY A 284 -4.50 -1.97 -11.56
CA GLY A 284 -4.80 -1.34 -12.85
C GLY A 284 -4.43 -2.24 -14.04
N ASN A 285 -3.34 -2.99 -13.91
CA ASN A 285 -2.90 -3.94 -14.93
C ASN A 285 -3.90 -5.09 -15.13
N LEU A 286 -4.36 -5.74 -14.06
CA LEU A 286 -5.38 -6.79 -14.17
C LEU A 286 -6.73 -6.21 -14.62
N ARG A 287 -7.16 -5.07 -14.07
CA ARG A 287 -8.42 -4.42 -14.44
C ARG A 287 -8.46 -4.11 -15.94
N GLY A 288 -7.36 -3.59 -16.48
CA GLY A 288 -7.23 -3.34 -17.90
C GLY A 288 -7.34 -4.61 -18.76
N ILE A 289 -6.69 -5.71 -18.36
CA ILE A 289 -6.80 -7.01 -19.03
C ILE A 289 -8.26 -7.51 -19.03
N VAL A 290 -8.92 -7.46 -17.88
CA VAL A 290 -10.31 -7.91 -17.73
C VAL A 290 -11.26 -7.07 -18.57
N LEU A 291 -11.10 -5.74 -18.57
CA LEU A 291 -11.90 -4.85 -19.39
C LEU A 291 -11.69 -5.08 -20.89
N ARG A 292 -10.46 -5.41 -21.32
CA ARG A 292 -10.20 -5.79 -22.72
C ARG A 292 -11.05 -7.00 -23.11
N GLU A 293 -11.05 -8.06 -22.30
CA GLU A 293 -11.83 -9.27 -22.60
C GLU A 293 -13.33 -8.96 -22.70
N LEU A 294 -13.85 -8.15 -21.79
CA LEU A 294 -15.25 -7.72 -21.83
C LEU A 294 -15.54 -6.85 -23.07
N ALA A 295 -14.62 -5.97 -23.44
CA ALA A 295 -14.74 -5.13 -24.64
C ALA A 295 -14.79 -6.00 -25.91
N LEU A 296 -13.89 -6.97 -26.04
CA LEU A 296 -13.83 -7.89 -27.18
C LEU A 296 -15.09 -8.76 -27.26
N ALA A 297 -15.53 -9.33 -26.14
CA ALA A 297 -16.71 -10.19 -26.10
C ALA A 297 -18.02 -9.44 -26.43
N ARG A 298 -18.10 -8.14 -26.11
CA ARG A 298 -19.29 -7.32 -26.29
C ARG A 298 -19.25 -6.39 -27.50
N GLY A 299 -18.10 -6.27 -28.16
CA GLY A 299 -17.88 -5.26 -29.19
C GLY A 299 -17.98 -3.81 -28.66
N ASP A 300 -17.54 -3.57 -27.43
CA ASP A 300 -17.78 -2.31 -26.70
C ASP A 300 -16.55 -1.40 -26.68
N ALA A 301 -16.62 -0.30 -27.44
CA ALA A 301 -15.56 0.71 -27.53
C ALA A 301 -15.36 1.53 -26.24
N ALA A 302 -16.39 1.68 -25.41
CA ALA A 302 -16.25 2.37 -24.13
C ALA A 302 -15.45 1.52 -23.14
N LEU A 303 -15.72 0.22 -23.08
CA LEU A 303 -14.90 -0.73 -22.31
C LEU A 303 -13.47 -0.81 -22.84
N ALA A 304 -13.28 -0.78 -24.17
CA ALA A 304 -11.95 -0.71 -24.79
C ALA A 304 -11.17 0.52 -24.32
N THR A 305 -11.83 1.69 -24.27
CA THR A 305 -11.23 2.94 -23.77
C THR A 305 -10.86 2.84 -22.29
N GLN A 306 -11.75 2.28 -21.46
CA GLN A 306 -11.47 2.08 -20.02
C GLN A 306 -10.32 1.08 -19.77
N SER A 307 -10.20 0.05 -20.61
CA SER A 307 -9.10 -0.91 -20.58
C SER A 307 -7.76 -0.21 -20.80
N LEU A 308 -7.67 0.61 -21.85
CA LEU A 308 -6.46 1.37 -22.16
C LEU A 308 -6.12 2.39 -21.08
N ALA A 309 -7.12 3.09 -20.52
CA ALA A 309 -6.91 4.01 -19.41
C ALA A 309 -6.33 3.29 -18.17
N SER A 310 -6.89 2.13 -17.82
CA SER A 310 -6.43 1.34 -16.67
C SER A 310 -4.99 0.85 -16.84
N LEU A 311 -4.63 0.38 -18.04
CA LEU A 311 -3.26 -0.05 -18.37
C LEU A 311 -2.27 1.13 -18.41
N GLY A 312 -2.69 2.26 -18.99
CA GLY A 312 -1.89 3.48 -19.03
C GLY A 312 -1.59 4.03 -17.63
N ASP A 313 -2.58 4.03 -16.74
CA ASP A 313 -2.40 4.45 -15.35
C ASP A 313 -1.49 3.49 -14.57
N ALA A 314 -1.63 2.17 -14.79
CA ALA A 314 -0.75 1.18 -14.18
C ALA A 314 0.70 1.34 -14.66
N LEU A 315 0.91 1.54 -15.96
CA LEU A 315 2.22 1.81 -16.55
C LEU A 315 2.84 3.09 -15.98
N ARG A 316 2.05 4.18 -15.89
CA ARG A 316 2.50 5.45 -15.31
C ARG A 316 2.89 5.27 -13.85
N ALA A 317 2.08 4.56 -13.06
CA ALA A 317 2.38 4.28 -11.67
C ALA A 317 3.69 3.48 -11.52
N ALA A 318 3.91 2.46 -12.35
CA ALA A 318 5.13 1.65 -12.30
C ALA A 318 6.38 2.47 -12.67
N SER A 319 6.26 3.34 -13.66
CA SER A 319 7.32 4.25 -14.09
C SER A 319 7.70 5.24 -12.98
N LEU A 320 6.71 5.94 -12.42
CA LEU A 320 6.94 6.94 -11.37
C LEU A 320 7.43 6.34 -10.05
N ALA A 321 7.06 5.09 -9.76
CA ALA A 321 7.51 4.37 -8.57
C ALA A 321 8.87 3.66 -8.75
N GLY A 322 9.46 3.69 -9.96
CA GLY A 322 10.73 3.01 -10.22
C GLY A 322 10.66 1.49 -10.11
N LEU A 323 9.56 0.89 -10.56
CA LEU A 323 9.30 -0.56 -10.49
C LEU A 323 9.56 -1.24 -11.85
N PRO A 324 10.79 -1.68 -12.17
CA PRO A 324 11.13 -2.16 -13.51
C PRO A 324 10.36 -3.42 -13.93
N ASP A 325 10.10 -4.36 -13.02
CA ASP A 325 9.30 -5.56 -13.34
C ASP A 325 7.83 -5.19 -13.63
N ALA A 326 7.20 -4.41 -12.77
CA ALA A 326 5.83 -3.95 -13.01
C ALA A 326 5.73 -3.14 -14.31
N LEU A 327 6.74 -2.30 -14.59
CA LEU A 327 6.80 -1.48 -15.80
C LEU A 327 6.85 -2.35 -17.07
N GLN A 328 7.72 -3.36 -17.12
CA GLN A 328 7.80 -4.24 -18.29
C GLN A 328 6.52 -5.05 -18.49
N VAL A 329 5.89 -5.53 -17.40
CA VAL A 329 4.63 -6.28 -17.48
C VAL A 329 3.51 -5.38 -18.00
N CYS A 330 3.36 -4.17 -17.44
CA CYS A 330 2.33 -3.23 -17.87
C CYS A 330 2.53 -2.82 -19.34
N ALA A 331 3.77 -2.60 -19.78
CA ALA A 331 4.08 -2.26 -21.16
C ALA A 331 3.73 -3.40 -22.13
N ALA A 332 4.05 -4.66 -21.80
CA ALA A 332 3.68 -5.82 -22.60
C ALA A 332 2.16 -5.99 -22.68
N ASN A 333 1.45 -5.84 -21.56
CA ASN A 333 -0.01 -5.97 -21.53
C ASN A 333 -0.72 -4.82 -22.26
N LEU A 334 -0.24 -3.59 -22.13
CA LEU A 334 -0.73 -2.44 -22.90
C LEU A 334 -0.56 -2.68 -24.40
N SER A 335 0.62 -3.16 -24.80
CA SER A 335 0.91 -3.51 -26.19
C SER A 335 -0.04 -4.58 -26.74
N ASN A 336 -0.15 -5.72 -26.05
CA ASN A 336 -1.01 -6.81 -26.48
C ASN A 336 -2.50 -6.37 -26.51
N THR A 337 -2.94 -5.58 -25.53
CA THR A 337 -4.30 -5.02 -25.51
C THR A 337 -4.55 -4.09 -26.70
N LEU A 338 -3.62 -3.16 -27.00
CA LEU A 338 -3.74 -2.29 -28.17
C LEU A 338 -3.86 -3.12 -29.46
N GLY A 339 -3.01 -4.13 -29.65
CA GLY A 339 -3.06 -5.01 -30.82
C GLY A 339 -4.42 -5.67 -31.01
N GLN A 340 -4.95 -6.28 -29.95
CA GLN A 340 -6.26 -6.97 -30.01
C GLN A 340 -7.42 -6.02 -30.25
N LEU A 341 -7.40 -4.82 -29.66
CA LEU A 341 -8.45 -3.83 -29.87
C LEU A 341 -8.40 -3.21 -31.27
N VAL A 342 -7.20 -3.05 -31.85
CA VAL A 342 -7.03 -2.67 -33.27
C VAL A 342 -7.58 -3.75 -34.19
N GLU A 343 -7.21 -5.01 -33.96
CA GLU A 343 -7.69 -6.16 -34.74
C GLU A 343 -9.22 -6.27 -34.72
N ALA A 344 -9.83 -6.01 -33.57
CA ALA A 344 -11.28 -6.03 -33.40
C ALA A 344 -12.00 -4.76 -33.90
N GLY A 345 -11.27 -3.73 -34.37
CA GLY A 345 -11.86 -2.47 -34.83
C GLY A 345 -12.54 -1.66 -33.71
N LEU A 346 -12.12 -1.85 -32.45
CA LEU A 346 -12.73 -1.20 -31.28
C LEU A 346 -12.08 0.14 -30.91
N LEU A 347 -11.05 0.55 -31.65
CA LEU A 347 -10.39 1.84 -31.47
C LEU A 347 -10.78 2.82 -32.59
N PRO A 348 -10.87 4.13 -32.30
CA PRO A 348 -11.12 5.13 -33.33
C PRO A 348 -9.97 5.15 -34.33
N ALA A 349 -10.27 5.46 -35.60
CA ALA A 349 -9.28 5.48 -36.69
C ALA A 349 -8.11 6.48 -36.46
N ALA A 350 -8.37 7.58 -35.76
CA ALA A 350 -7.36 8.56 -35.36
C ALA A 350 -6.67 8.22 -34.02
N GLY A 351 -7.03 7.08 -33.41
CA GLY A 351 -6.48 6.60 -32.15
C GLY A 351 -5.14 5.89 -32.30
N PRO A 352 -4.63 5.29 -31.20
CA PRO A 352 -3.38 4.54 -31.23
C PRO A 352 -3.48 3.31 -32.14
N GLY A 353 -2.41 3.03 -32.88
CA GLY A 353 -2.35 1.93 -33.85
C GLY A 353 -1.33 0.84 -33.49
N ILE A 354 -1.06 -0.05 -34.45
CA ILE A 354 -0.07 -1.14 -34.30
C ILE A 354 1.34 -0.61 -34.00
N ALA A 355 1.71 0.54 -34.58
CA ALA A 355 2.99 1.18 -34.28
C ALA A 355 3.12 1.57 -32.80
N ASP A 356 2.04 2.07 -32.17
CA ASP A 356 2.03 2.40 -30.75
C ASP A 356 2.11 1.14 -29.88
N ALA A 357 1.38 0.09 -30.25
CA ALA A 357 1.49 -1.21 -29.59
C ALA A 357 2.94 -1.73 -29.62
N LEU A 358 3.61 -1.66 -30.77
CA LEU A 358 5.00 -2.11 -30.93
C LEU A 358 5.97 -1.28 -30.10
N ARG A 359 5.80 0.04 -29.99
CA ARG A 359 6.65 0.89 -29.14
C ARG A 359 6.64 0.44 -27.68
N TRP A 360 5.46 0.15 -27.13
CA TRP A 360 5.34 -0.37 -25.76
C TRP A 360 5.96 -1.75 -25.59
N LEU A 361 5.85 -2.60 -26.60
CA LEU A 361 6.47 -3.92 -26.55
C LEU A 361 8.00 -3.87 -26.62
N LEU A 362 8.54 -3.00 -27.48
CA LEU A 362 9.98 -2.76 -27.60
C LEU A 362 10.55 -2.24 -26.29
N LEU A 363 9.82 -1.34 -25.61
CA LEU A 363 10.17 -0.94 -24.24
C LEU A 363 10.23 -2.18 -23.34
N SER A 364 9.15 -2.96 -23.24
CA SER A 364 9.11 -4.16 -22.39
C SER A 364 10.28 -5.13 -22.66
N ASP A 365 10.57 -5.44 -23.93
CA ASP A 365 11.68 -6.32 -24.31
C ASP A 365 13.04 -5.76 -23.89
N ALA A 366 13.27 -4.46 -24.08
CA ALA A 366 14.49 -3.79 -23.67
C ALA A 366 14.68 -3.78 -22.14
N LEU A 367 13.60 -3.57 -21.38
CA LEU A 367 13.63 -3.65 -19.91
C LEU A 367 13.97 -5.08 -19.45
N CYS A 368 13.35 -6.10 -20.06
CA CYS A 368 13.66 -7.50 -19.78
C CYS A 368 15.12 -7.85 -20.08
N ALA A 369 15.66 -7.39 -21.21
CA ALA A 369 17.05 -7.60 -21.57
C ALA A 369 18.02 -6.92 -20.58
N ARG A 370 17.77 -5.64 -20.25
CA ARG A 370 18.63 -4.83 -19.38
C ARG A 370 18.68 -5.33 -17.94
N TRP A 371 17.52 -5.66 -17.36
CA TRP A 371 17.41 -6.10 -15.95
C TRP A 371 17.31 -7.61 -15.78
N GLN A 372 17.50 -8.37 -16.86
CA GLN A 372 17.47 -9.83 -16.81
C GLN A 372 16.13 -10.41 -16.31
N LEU A 373 15.04 -9.68 -16.55
CA LEU A 373 13.69 -10.06 -16.14
C LEU A 373 13.12 -11.09 -17.11
N GLY A 374 12.28 -11.99 -16.61
CA GLY A 374 11.49 -12.90 -17.47
C GLY A 374 12.32 -13.77 -18.44
N ARG A 375 13.58 -14.10 -18.09
CA ARG A 375 14.52 -14.88 -18.92
C ARG A 375 14.01 -16.25 -19.37
N SER A 376 12.88 -16.71 -18.84
CA SER A 376 12.23 -17.97 -19.13
C SER A 376 10.95 -17.80 -19.97
N SER A 377 10.68 -16.63 -20.55
CA SER A 377 9.44 -16.36 -21.29
C SER A 377 9.70 -15.96 -22.75
N LEU A 378 8.88 -16.50 -23.66
CA LEU A 378 8.81 -16.10 -25.07
C LEU A 378 7.68 -15.10 -25.35
N LEU A 379 6.94 -14.63 -24.33
CA LEU A 379 5.73 -13.82 -24.51
C LEU A 379 5.99 -12.54 -25.30
N ASN A 380 7.04 -11.79 -24.99
CA ASN A 380 7.35 -10.56 -25.72
C ASN A 380 7.63 -10.84 -27.20
N THR A 381 8.32 -11.95 -27.52
CA THR A 381 8.57 -12.35 -28.90
C THR A 381 7.29 -12.79 -29.60
N ILE A 382 6.42 -13.55 -28.93
CA ILE A 382 5.09 -13.92 -29.46
C ILE A 382 4.27 -12.67 -29.79
N PHE A 383 4.19 -11.71 -28.87
CA PHE A 383 3.45 -10.46 -29.11
C PHE A 383 4.06 -9.66 -30.25
N LEU A 384 5.39 -9.64 -30.37
CA LEU A 384 6.09 -8.89 -31.42
C LEU A 384 5.81 -9.47 -32.79
N LEU A 385 5.96 -10.80 -32.94
CA LEU A 385 5.66 -11.49 -34.19
C LEU A 385 4.18 -11.34 -34.57
N ARG A 386 3.27 -11.43 -33.60
CA ARG A 386 1.83 -11.25 -33.84
C ARG A 386 1.50 -9.83 -34.30
N LEU A 387 2.02 -8.80 -33.60
CA LEU A 387 1.79 -7.40 -33.98
C LEU A 387 2.42 -7.06 -35.33
N ALA A 388 3.61 -7.59 -35.63
CA ALA A 388 4.24 -7.42 -36.93
C ALA A 388 3.39 -8.01 -38.06
N ALA A 389 2.86 -9.23 -37.86
CA ALA A 389 1.97 -9.88 -38.83
C ALA A 389 0.66 -9.09 -39.01
N LEU A 390 0.03 -8.66 -37.91
CA LEU A 390 -1.20 -7.86 -37.93
C LEU A 390 -0.99 -6.50 -38.63
N GLY A 391 0.14 -5.84 -38.36
CA GLY A 391 0.53 -4.58 -39.00
C GLY A 391 1.11 -4.73 -40.40
N ARG A 392 1.25 -5.96 -40.90
CA ARG A 392 1.91 -6.28 -42.20
C ARG A 392 3.28 -5.62 -42.34
N LEU A 393 4.07 -5.63 -41.26
CA LEU A 393 5.39 -5.02 -41.21
C LEU A 393 6.45 -6.05 -41.57
N ASP A 394 7.31 -5.72 -42.53
CA ASP A 394 8.57 -6.43 -42.73
C ASP A 394 9.55 -6.12 -41.59
N PHE A 395 10.62 -6.93 -41.50
CA PHE A 395 11.60 -6.76 -40.44
C PHE A 395 12.32 -5.40 -40.53
N ALA A 396 12.57 -4.89 -41.73
CA ALA A 396 13.22 -3.60 -41.92
C ALA A 396 12.38 -2.44 -41.37
N ALA A 397 11.07 -2.47 -41.52
CA ALA A 397 10.14 -1.49 -40.97
C ALA A 397 10.10 -1.58 -39.44
N LEU A 398 10.05 -2.79 -38.87
CA LEU A 398 10.14 -2.98 -37.43
C LEU A 398 11.49 -2.47 -36.88
N GLN A 399 12.60 -2.77 -37.56
CA GLN A 399 13.93 -2.30 -37.17
C GLN A 399 14.02 -0.78 -37.21
N ARG A 400 13.46 -0.12 -38.24
CA ARG A 400 13.40 1.36 -38.30
C ARG A 400 12.62 1.94 -37.11
N LEU A 401 11.47 1.35 -36.78
CA LEU A 401 10.69 1.76 -35.61
C LEU A 401 11.49 1.59 -34.31
N ALA A 402 12.17 0.45 -34.16
CA ALA A 402 12.98 0.12 -33.00
C ALA A 402 14.19 1.07 -32.84
N SER A 403 14.92 1.32 -33.92
CA SER A 403 16.05 2.25 -33.95
C SER A 403 15.62 3.68 -33.67
N ALA A 404 14.47 4.14 -34.18
CA ALA A 404 13.96 5.48 -33.91
C ALA A 404 13.65 5.72 -32.41
N GLN A 405 13.38 4.65 -31.66
CA GLN A 405 13.18 4.71 -30.21
C GLN A 405 14.46 4.45 -29.40
N GLY A 406 15.62 4.30 -30.06
CA GLY A 406 16.88 3.95 -29.38
C GLY A 406 16.90 2.53 -28.82
N LEU A 407 16.05 1.64 -29.34
CA LEU A 407 15.89 0.25 -28.89
C LEU A 407 16.10 -0.74 -30.05
N PRO A 408 17.25 -0.73 -30.75
CA PRO A 408 17.45 -1.58 -31.93
C PRO A 408 17.36 -3.07 -31.58
N LEU A 409 16.74 -3.87 -32.46
CA LEU A 409 16.69 -5.32 -32.30
C LEU A 409 18.04 -5.95 -32.70
N PRO A 410 18.49 -7.01 -32.02
CA PRO A 410 19.79 -7.65 -32.26
C PRO A 410 19.73 -8.74 -33.36
N ALA A 411 19.04 -8.48 -34.48
CA ALA A 411 18.88 -9.43 -35.58
C ALA A 411 18.69 -8.69 -36.91
N VAL A 412 18.78 -9.40 -38.03
CA VAL A 412 18.52 -8.85 -39.38
C VAL A 412 17.23 -9.38 -40.02
N SER A 413 16.57 -10.37 -39.42
CA SER A 413 15.27 -10.89 -39.86
C SER A 413 14.42 -11.40 -38.70
N PHE A 414 13.11 -11.63 -38.92
CA PHE A 414 12.24 -12.28 -37.94
C PHE A 414 12.67 -13.72 -37.66
N ASN A 415 13.09 -14.45 -38.70
CA ASN A 415 13.60 -15.81 -38.57
C ASN A 415 14.82 -15.85 -37.63
N GLU A 416 15.79 -14.96 -37.84
CA GLU A 416 16.98 -14.88 -36.98
C GLU A 416 16.61 -14.48 -35.54
N LEU A 417 15.78 -13.44 -35.37
CA LEU A 417 15.33 -13.00 -34.04
C LEU A 417 14.65 -14.14 -33.28
N ALA A 418 13.70 -14.83 -33.91
CA ALA A 418 12.99 -15.95 -33.30
C ALA A 418 13.95 -17.10 -32.96
N ALA A 419 14.88 -17.45 -33.85
CA ALA A 419 15.88 -18.48 -33.62
C ALA A 419 16.77 -18.17 -32.39
N GLN A 420 17.27 -16.94 -32.29
CA GLN A 420 18.07 -16.48 -31.15
C GLN A 420 17.27 -16.58 -29.83
N ARG A 421 16.02 -16.09 -29.83
CA ARG A 421 15.15 -16.13 -28.64
C ARG A 421 14.81 -17.56 -28.24
N TRP A 422 14.51 -18.43 -29.19
CA TRP A 422 14.29 -19.86 -28.94
C TRP A 422 15.53 -20.51 -28.32
N ALA A 423 16.72 -20.26 -28.87
CA ALA A 423 17.98 -20.80 -28.36
C ALA A 423 18.28 -20.33 -26.93
N SER A 424 18.02 -19.05 -26.62
CA SER A 424 18.23 -18.49 -25.28
C SER A 424 17.40 -19.18 -24.17
N CYS A 425 16.28 -19.80 -24.56
CA CYS A 425 15.39 -20.54 -23.67
C CYS A 425 15.65 -22.06 -23.66
N ARG A 426 16.66 -22.57 -24.38
CA ARG A 426 16.86 -24.02 -24.62
C ARG A 426 16.85 -24.86 -23.35
N ALA A 427 17.58 -24.45 -22.31
CA ALA A 427 17.65 -25.19 -21.04
C ALA A 427 16.31 -25.28 -20.29
N ARG A 428 15.31 -24.46 -20.69
CA ARG A 428 14.03 -24.29 -20.01
C ARG A 428 12.84 -24.58 -20.93
N HIS A 429 13.06 -25.10 -22.14
CA HIS A 429 11.97 -25.40 -23.08
C HIS A 429 10.91 -26.30 -22.47
N SER A 430 11.28 -27.28 -21.65
CA SER A 430 10.34 -28.17 -20.96
C SER A 430 9.43 -27.45 -19.96
N GLN A 431 9.89 -26.32 -19.39
CA GLN A 431 9.17 -25.50 -18.43
C GLN A 431 8.22 -24.49 -19.09
N LEU A 432 8.41 -24.22 -20.39
CA LEU A 432 7.47 -23.38 -21.15
C LEU A 432 6.12 -24.12 -21.31
N PRO A 433 4.98 -23.46 -21.05
CA PRO A 433 3.67 -24.01 -21.36
C PRO A 433 3.57 -24.46 -22.82
N ALA A 434 2.93 -25.61 -23.06
CA ALA A 434 2.77 -26.14 -24.41
C ALA A 434 2.06 -25.14 -25.34
N ASP A 435 1.08 -24.41 -24.80
CA ASP A 435 0.32 -23.34 -25.46
C ASP A 435 1.26 -22.23 -25.99
N GLN A 436 2.13 -21.72 -25.12
CA GLN A 436 3.14 -20.73 -25.48
C GLN A 436 4.10 -21.24 -26.56
N ARG A 437 4.53 -22.51 -26.48
CA ARG A 437 5.39 -23.11 -27.51
C ARG A 437 4.67 -23.22 -28.85
N CYS A 438 3.40 -23.62 -28.88
CA CYS A 438 2.59 -23.68 -30.09
C CYS A 438 2.48 -22.30 -30.76
N ALA A 439 2.03 -21.29 -30.00
CA ALA A 439 1.88 -19.94 -30.51
C ALA A 439 3.19 -19.37 -31.08
N PHE A 440 4.30 -19.57 -30.36
CA PHE A 440 5.61 -19.13 -30.81
C PHE A 440 6.04 -19.80 -32.13
N LEU A 441 5.95 -21.12 -32.21
CA LEU A 441 6.39 -21.88 -33.39
C LEU A 441 5.56 -21.55 -34.63
N LEU A 442 4.24 -21.35 -34.49
CA LEU A 442 3.36 -21.01 -35.61
C LEU A 442 3.58 -19.58 -36.11
N LEU A 443 3.74 -18.62 -35.20
CA LEU A 443 4.09 -17.24 -35.58
C LEU A 443 5.46 -17.18 -36.25
N TRP A 444 6.45 -17.92 -35.72
CA TRP A 444 7.76 -18.02 -36.36
C TRP A 444 7.64 -18.66 -37.76
N ALA A 445 6.89 -19.75 -37.91
CA ALA A 445 6.68 -20.38 -39.21
C ALA A 445 6.04 -19.44 -40.24
N ARG A 446 5.06 -18.62 -39.82
CA ARG A 446 4.44 -17.60 -40.68
C ARG A 446 5.48 -16.61 -41.20
N HIS A 447 6.26 -16.01 -40.31
CA HIS A 447 7.30 -15.05 -40.71
C HIS A 447 8.40 -15.71 -41.55
N ALA A 448 8.77 -16.96 -41.28
CA ALA A 448 9.70 -17.70 -42.14
C ALA A 448 9.15 -17.88 -43.57
N LEU A 449 7.83 -18.11 -43.73
CA LEU A 449 7.21 -18.15 -45.07
C LEU A 449 7.22 -16.80 -45.76
N ASP A 450 6.88 -15.74 -45.03
CA ASP A 450 6.88 -14.37 -45.55
C ASP A 450 8.31 -13.94 -45.97
N GLU A 451 9.35 -14.47 -45.32
CA GLU A 451 10.78 -14.31 -45.65
C GLU A 451 11.28 -15.30 -46.72
N GLY A 452 10.44 -16.18 -47.25
CA GLY A 452 10.79 -17.14 -48.31
C GLY A 452 11.48 -18.43 -47.84
N ASP A 453 11.59 -18.68 -46.53
CA ASP A 453 12.18 -19.87 -45.93
C ASP A 453 11.11 -20.96 -45.65
N ALA A 454 10.63 -21.57 -46.74
CA ALA A 454 9.60 -22.62 -46.68
C ALA A 454 10.07 -23.90 -45.94
N PHE A 455 11.38 -24.18 -45.96
CA PHE A 455 11.95 -25.34 -45.29
C PHE A 455 11.84 -25.20 -43.77
N THR A 456 12.32 -24.08 -43.22
CA THR A 456 12.23 -23.79 -41.78
C THR A 456 10.78 -23.73 -41.35
N ALA A 457 9.91 -23.08 -42.13
CA ALA A 457 8.49 -23.02 -41.81
C ALA A 457 7.83 -24.41 -41.73
N THR A 458 8.16 -25.32 -42.65
CA THR A 458 7.63 -26.69 -42.65
C THR A 458 8.05 -27.45 -41.39
N ASP A 459 9.31 -27.33 -40.98
CA ASP A 459 9.79 -27.97 -39.76
C ASP A 459 9.13 -27.36 -38.50
N LEU A 460 9.02 -26.03 -38.42
CA LEU A 460 8.36 -25.34 -37.32
C LEU A 460 6.88 -25.73 -37.18
N VAL A 461 6.14 -25.82 -38.29
CA VAL A 461 4.75 -26.31 -38.30
C VAL A 461 4.66 -27.76 -37.81
N ARG A 462 5.61 -28.63 -38.22
CA ARG A 462 5.71 -30.00 -37.73
C ARG A 462 5.92 -30.03 -36.21
N GLN A 463 6.84 -29.22 -35.70
CA GLN A 463 7.09 -29.10 -34.26
C GLN A 463 5.85 -28.57 -33.51
N ALA A 464 5.17 -27.55 -34.05
CA ALA A 464 3.96 -26.99 -33.45
C ALA A 464 2.84 -28.03 -33.32
N ARG A 465 2.60 -28.85 -34.37
CA ARG A 465 1.65 -29.96 -34.32
C ARG A 465 1.97 -30.97 -33.21
N LEU A 466 3.26 -31.26 -32.97
CA LEU A 466 3.69 -32.14 -31.88
C LEU A 466 3.44 -31.52 -30.50
N GLN A 467 3.61 -30.21 -30.35
CA GLN A 467 3.31 -29.52 -29.09
C GLN A 467 1.79 -29.42 -28.85
N ALA A 468 0.99 -29.17 -29.88
CA ALA A 468 -0.46 -29.06 -29.78
C ALA A 468 -1.10 -30.35 -29.26
N ARG A 469 -0.56 -31.52 -29.62
CA ARG A 469 -1.01 -32.83 -29.09
C ARG A 469 -0.83 -32.99 -27.58
N LYS A 470 0.01 -32.16 -26.93
CA LYS A 470 0.23 -32.17 -25.48
C LYS A 470 -0.75 -31.27 -24.73
N LEU A 471 -1.57 -30.48 -25.43
CA LEU A 471 -2.58 -29.63 -24.82
C LEU A 471 -3.73 -30.46 -24.30
N ARG A 472 -4.15 -30.17 -23.06
CA ARG A 472 -5.34 -30.76 -22.44
C ARG A 472 -6.64 -30.07 -22.88
N ASP A 473 -6.56 -28.77 -23.14
CA ASP A 473 -7.66 -27.98 -23.70
C ASP A 473 -7.88 -28.37 -25.17
N GLU A 474 -9.04 -28.95 -25.46
CA GLU A 474 -9.37 -29.45 -26.79
C GLU A 474 -9.62 -28.35 -27.81
N ASP A 475 -10.15 -27.21 -27.37
CA ASP A 475 -10.44 -26.07 -28.23
C ASP A 475 -9.15 -25.33 -28.58
N ALA A 476 -8.26 -25.13 -27.61
CA ALA A 476 -6.91 -24.63 -27.88
C ALA A 476 -6.15 -25.56 -28.83
N ARG A 477 -6.21 -26.88 -28.59
CA ARG A 477 -5.59 -27.88 -29.47
C ARG A 477 -6.12 -27.78 -30.90
N ARG A 478 -7.45 -27.69 -31.08
CA ARG A 478 -8.08 -27.59 -32.40
C ARG A 478 -7.64 -26.31 -33.13
N ARG A 479 -7.70 -25.16 -32.45
CA ARG A 479 -7.26 -23.86 -33.01
C ARG A 479 -5.84 -23.90 -33.55
N TYR A 480 -4.87 -24.44 -32.80
CA TYR A 480 -3.49 -24.52 -33.27
C TYR A 480 -3.28 -25.51 -34.42
N LEU A 481 -4.04 -26.61 -34.46
CA LEU A 481 -3.97 -27.56 -35.57
C LEU A 481 -4.56 -26.95 -36.84
N ASP A 482 -5.64 -26.18 -36.73
CA ASP A 482 -6.25 -25.46 -37.86
C ASP A 482 -5.30 -24.37 -38.39
N GLU A 483 -4.65 -23.60 -37.50
CA GLU A 483 -3.63 -22.61 -37.89
C GLU A 483 -2.43 -23.26 -38.57
N ALA A 484 -1.96 -24.41 -38.06
CA ALA A 484 -0.89 -25.20 -38.68
C ALA A 484 -1.27 -25.69 -40.09
N GLU A 485 -2.53 -26.07 -40.31
CA GLU A 485 -3.04 -26.49 -41.61
C GLU A 485 -3.17 -25.31 -42.58
N ALA A 486 -3.60 -24.14 -42.09
CA ALA A 486 -3.71 -22.93 -42.90
C ALA A 486 -2.35 -22.43 -43.42
N LEU A 487 -1.28 -22.57 -42.62
CA LEU A 487 0.08 -22.23 -43.04
C LEU A 487 0.65 -23.22 -44.06
N MET A 488 0.28 -24.51 -43.93
CA MET A 488 0.79 -25.61 -44.76
C MET A 488 -0.35 -26.49 -45.26
N PRO A 489 -1.12 -26.02 -46.27
CA PRO A 489 -2.18 -26.82 -46.89
C PRO A 489 -1.59 -28.11 -47.46
N ARG A 490 -2.33 -29.23 -47.35
CA ARG A 490 -1.91 -30.56 -47.84
C ARG A 490 -1.39 -30.59 -49.28
N THR A 491 -1.77 -29.63 -50.12
CA THR A 491 -1.32 -29.48 -51.51
C THR A 491 0.11 -28.96 -51.68
N ARG A 492 0.77 -28.46 -50.62
CA ARG A 492 2.20 -28.06 -50.63
C ARG A 492 3.16 -29.16 -50.17
N ARG A 493 2.68 -30.40 -49.98
CA ARG A 493 3.51 -31.55 -49.56
C ARG A 493 4.13 -32.34 -50.73
N ALA A 494 4.23 -31.76 -51.91
CA ALA A 494 4.84 -32.40 -53.07
C ALA A 494 6.36 -32.28 -53.03
#